data_AF-A0A820EBJ5-F1
#
_entry.id   AF-A0A820EBJ5-F1
#
_cell.length_a   1.000
_cell.length_b   1.000
_cell.length_c   1.000
_cell.angle_alpha   90.00
_cell.angle_beta   90.00
_cell.angle_gamma   90.00
#
_symmetry.space_group_name_H-M   'P 1'
#
loop_
_entity.id
_entity.type
_entity.pdbx_description
1 polymer ?
#
loop_
_entity_poly.entity_id
_entity_poly.type
_entity_poly.pdbx_seq_one_letter_code
_entity_poly.pdbx_strand_id
1 'polypeptide(L)'
;MFPSNPPSTDQHQLHNQRISTRLFIILLTLSLAILVLYTSLANVTHTVNISSPTSTQYSQLYSTYPQTLSCACTDISIDYDKFLQLNYTLHQICASTFVTDEWIDYLYNARPTGTLNSDDFRNAGLFIFQALNAVCQLSTQTISNQLTQFYSSQYVSASVTPSEVFQTQTQAFVSQFT
;
A
#
# COMPACT_ATOMS: atom_id res chain seq x y z
N MET A 1 68.75 0.59 8.25
CA MET A 1 69.27 -0.54 9.06
C MET A 1 69.19 -0.13 10.52
N PHE A 2 68.35 -0.79 11.32
CA PHE A 2 68.28 -0.49 12.75
C PHE A 2 69.50 -1.11 13.44
N PRO A 3 70.34 -0.32 14.15
CA PRO A 3 71.50 -0.86 14.84
C PRO A 3 71.03 -1.74 16.00
N SER A 4 71.46 -3.00 16.00
CA SER A 4 71.20 -3.93 17.10
C SER A 4 72.13 -3.62 18.26
N ASN A 5 71.56 -3.33 19.44
CA ASN A 5 72.34 -3.14 20.66
C ASN A 5 73.06 -4.45 21.05
N PRO A 6 74.31 -4.38 21.57
CA PRO A 6 75.02 -5.56 22.05
C PRO A 6 74.25 -6.22 23.21
N PRO A 7 74.31 -7.55 23.35
CA PRO A 7 73.58 -8.27 24.39
C PRO A 7 74.03 -7.81 25.78
N SER A 8 73.06 -7.55 26.66
CA SER A 8 73.33 -7.19 28.06
C SER A 8 74.04 -8.33 28.78
N THR A 9 75.09 -8.00 29.55
CA THR A 9 75.83 -8.93 30.42
C THR A 9 75.21 -9.04 31.83
N ASP A 10 74.18 -8.25 32.14
CA ASP A 10 73.50 -8.25 33.44
C ASP A 10 72.39 -9.31 33.48
N GLN A 11 72.50 -10.25 34.42
CA GLN A 11 71.54 -11.35 34.58
C GLN A 11 70.12 -10.85 34.91
N HIS A 12 69.98 -9.74 35.63
CA HIS A 12 68.66 -9.17 35.94
C HIS A 12 67.98 -8.60 34.69
N GLN A 13 68.73 -7.94 33.81
CA GLN A 13 68.19 -7.43 32.55
C GLN A 13 67.78 -8.54 31.59
N LEU A 14 68.58 -9.60 31.46
CA LEU A 14 68.25 -10.75 30.60
C LEU A 14 66.99 -11.49 31.08
N HIS A 15 66.79 -11.59 32.40
CA HIS A 15 65.59 -12.19 32.97
C HIS A 15 64.34 -11.35 32.69
N ASN A 16 64.41 -10.03 32.89
CA ASN A 16 63.31 -9.10 32.60
C ASN A 16 62.97 -9.06 31.11
N GLN A 17 63.98 -9.10 30.23
CA GLN A 17 63.77 -9.18 28.78
C GLN A 17 63.00 -10.46 28.41
N ARG A 18 63.41 -11.63 28.92
CA ARG A 18 62.71 -12.90 28.65
C ARG A 18 61.26 -12.89 29.15
N ILE A 19 61.00 -12.36 30.35
CA ILE A 19 59.65 -12.25 30.91
C ILE A 19 58.81 -11.31 30.04
N SER A 20 59.33 -10.12 29.71
CA SER A 20 58.63 -9.14 28.88
C SER A 20 58.29 -9.70 27.51
N THR A 21 59.22 -10.43 26.85
CA THR A 21 58.95 -11.08 25.57
C THR A 21 57.90 -12.17 25.69
N ARG A 22 57.94 -13.01 26.73
CA ARG A 22 56.91 -14.04 26.95
C ARG A 22 55.53 -13.42 27.18
N LEU A 23 55.47 -12.36 27.98
CA LEU A 23 54.24 -11.64 28.29
C LEU A 23 53.68 -10.94 27.04
N PHE A 24 54.55 -10.34 26.22
CA PHE A 24 54.19 -9.77 24.93
C PHE A 24 53.60 -10.83 23.97
N ILE A 25 54.25 -11.98 23.84
CA ILE A 25 53.76 -13.08 22.98
C ILE A 25 52.39 -13.56 23.48
N ILE A 26 52.21 -13.74 24.79
CA ILE A 26 50.92 -14.15 25.38
C ILE A 26 49.84 -13.12 25.04
N LEU A 27 50.08 -11.83 25.32
CA LEU A 27 49.13 -10.76 25.02
C LEU A 27 48.81 -10.65 23.53
N LEU A 28 49.81 -10.82 22.65
CA LEU A 28 49.64 -10.80 21.21
C LEU A 28 48.78 -11.98 20.72
N THR A 29 49.03 -13.19 21.25
CA THR A 29 48.21 -14.36 20.91
C THR A 29 46.78 -14.20 21.41
N LEU A 30 46.59 -13.59 22.58
CA LEU A 30 45.29 -13.37 23.18
C LEU A 30 44.48 -12.32 22.40
N SER A 31 45.12 -11.23 21.96
CA SER A 31 44.47 -10.20 21.13
C SER A 31 44.08 -10.71 19.74
N LEU A 32 44.96 -11.50 19.10
CA LEU A 32 44.65 -12.18 17.83
C LEU A 32 43.48 -13.15 17.98
N ALA A 33 43.45 -13.94 19.06
CA ALA A 33 42.36 -14.86 19.34
C ALA A 33 41.02 -14.13 19.52
N ILE A 34 41.01 -13.02 20.27
CA ILE A 34 39.81 -12.17 20.44
C ILE A 34 39.34 -11.61 19.09
N LEU A 35 40.26 -11.13 18.26
CA LEU A 35 39.92 -10.56 16.95
C LEU A 35 39.29 -11.61 16.02
N VAL A 36 39.86 -12.83 15.96
CA VAL A 36 39.33 -13.94 15.16
C VAL A 36 37.96 -14.40 15.65
N LEU A 37 37.77 -14.48 16.97
CA LEU A 37 36.47 -14.79 17.54
C LEU A 37 35.45 -13.71 17.18
N TYR A 38 35.81 -12.44 17.33
CA TYR A 38 34.91 -11.35 16.99
C TYR A 38 34.51 -11.36 15.51
N THR A 39 35.46 -11.56 14.58
CA THR A 39 35.16 -11.58 13.15
C THR A 39 34.36 -12.81 12.71
N SER A 40 34.56 -13.96 13.35
CA SER A 40 33.80 -15.19 13.04
C SER A 40 32.38 -15.19 13.60
N LEU A 41 32.15 -14.51 14.72
CA LEU A 41 30.81 -14.34 15.32
C LEU A 41 30.03 -13.17 14.71
N ALA A 42 30.66 -12.36 13.84
CA ALA A 42 29.96 -11.26 13.18
C ALA A 42 28.94 -11.82 12.17
N ASN A 43 27.66 -11.52 12.40
CA ASN A 43 26.60 -11.86 11.45
C ASN A 43 26.73 -10.98 10.20
N VAL A 44 26.86 -11.62 9.04
CA VAL A 44 26.85 -10.94 7.74
C VAL A 44 25.45 -11.07 7.14
N THR A 45 24.86 -9.94 6.77
CA THR A 45 23.62 -9.93 6.00
C THR A 45 23.93 -10.17 4.52
N HIS A 46 23.21 -11.12 3.91
CA HIS A 46 23.33 -11.41 2.49
C HIS A 46 22.02 -11.04 1.77
N THR A 47 22.14 -10.33 0.65
CA THR A 47 21.01 -10.00 -0.21
C THR A 47 20.69 -11.19 -1.11
N VAL A 48 19.45 -11.65 -1.07
CA VAL A 48 18.94 -12.70 -1.95
C VAL A 48 17.98 -12.08 -2.97
N ASN A 49 18.25 -12.30 -4.26
CA ASN A 49 17.42 -11.79 -5.34
C ASN A 49 16.49 -12.90 -5.84
N ILE A 50 15.19 -12.59 -5.95
CA ILE A 50 14.17 -13.50 -6.46
C ILE A 50 13.52 -12.84 -7.67
N SER A 51 13.59 -13.50 -8.83
CA SER A 51 13.00 -13.01 -10.07
C SER A 51 11.52 -13.40 -10.17
N SER A 52 10.67 -12.42 -10.49
CA SER A 52 9.24 -12.61 -10.78
C SER A 52 8.51 -13.48 -9.73
N PRO A 53 8.50 -13.07 -8.44
CA PRO A 53 7.82 -13.83 -7.40
C PRO A 53 6.31 -13.89 -7.68
N THR A 54 5.69 -15.01 -7.32
CA THR A 54 4.23 -15.11 -7.28
C THR A 54 3.67 -14.24 -6.14
N SER A 55 2.39 -13.85 -6.22
CA SER A 55 1.74 -13.05 -5.18
C SER A 55 1.83 -13.70 -3.79
N THR A 56 1.67 -15.02 -3.72
CA THR A 56 1.78 -15.78 -2.45
C THR A 56 3.20 -15.80 -1.90
N GLN A 57 4.22 -15.96 -2.76
CA GLN A 57 5.61 -15.88 -2.35
C GLN A 57 5.96 -14.49 -1.82
N TYR A 58 5.51 -13.43 -2.51
CA TYR A 58 5.69 -12.07 -2.02
C TYR A 58 5.05 -11.88 -0.64
N SER A 59 3.80 -12.32 -0.44
CA SER A 59 3.12 -12.18 0.85
C SER A 59 3.86 -12.92 1.98
N GLN A 60 4.38 -14.12 1.71
CA GLN A 60 5.18 -14.88 2.69
C GLN A 60 6.49 -14.18 3.04
N LEU A 61 7.20 -13.68 2.02
CA LEU A 61 8.46 -12.93 2.21
C LEU A 61 8.22 -11.61 2.95
N TYR A 62 7.15 -10.90 2.62
CA TYR A 62 6.78 -9.64 3.27
C TYR A 62 6.43 -9.88 4.75
N SER A 63 5.72 -10.96 5.06
CA SER A 63 5.44 -11.37 6.45
C SER A 63 6.71 -11.71 7.23
N THR A 64 7.74 -12.23 6.57
CA THR A 64 8.98 -12.68 7.23
C THR A 64 10.00 -11.55 7.36
N TYR A 65 10.07 -10.67 6.36
CA TYR A 65 11.09 -9.62 6.21
C TYR A 65 10.49 -8.25 5.88
N PRO A 66 9.51 -7.73 6.65
CA PRO A 66 8.76 -6.53 6.28
C PRO A 66 9.61 -5.26 6.16
N GLN A 67 10.72 -5.17 6.92
CA GLN A 67 11.57 -3.99 6.98
C GLN A 67 12.72 -3.99 5.95
N THR A 68 13.08 -5.15 5.42
CA THR A 68 14.25 -5.32 4.55
C THR A 68 13.90 -5.82 3.15
N LEU A 69 12.67 -6.30 2.93
CA LEU A 69 12.20 -6.72 1.62
C LEU A 69 11.98 -5.50 0.72
N SER A 70 12.61 -5.52 -0.44
CA SER A 70 12.34 -4.57 -1.52
C SER A 70 11.88 -5.34 -2.75
N CYS A 71 10.73 -4.95 -3.31
CA CYS A 71 10.17 -5.55 -4.52
C CYS A 71 9.82 -4.43 -5.49
N ALA A 72 10.71 -4.17 -6.45
CA ALA A 72 10.45 -3.22 -7.52
C ALA A 72 9.44 -3.79 -8.53
N CYS A 73 8.56 -2.94 -9.04
CA CYS A 73 7.63 -3.33 -10.09
C CYS A 73 8.37 -3.44 -11.43
N THR A 74 8.00 -4.43 -12.26
CA THR A 74 8.47 -4.50 -13.65
C THR A 74 7.85 -3.38 -14.47
N ASP A 75 6.54 -3.20 -14.31
CA ASP A 75 5.77 -2.10 -14.89
C ASP A 75 5.36 -1.14 -13.78
N ILE A 76 5.72 0.13 -13.92
CA ILE A 76 5.42 1.16 -12.91
C ILE A 76 3.98 1.63 -12.96
N SER A 77 3.24 1.30 -14.02
CA SER A 77 1.85 1.67 -14.17
C SER A 77 0.98 0.50 -14.64
N ILE A 78 -0.23 0.43 -14.09
CA ILE A 78 -1.25 -0.55 -14.45
C ILE A 78 -2.62 0.13 -14.48
N ASP A 79 -3.38 -0.12 -15.53
CA ASP A 79 -4.74 0.41 -15.68
C ASP A 79 -5.64 -0.16 -14.56
N TYR A 80 -6.51 0.67 -13.97
CA TYR A 80 -7.36 0.24 -12.85
C TYR A 80 -8.34 -0.88 -13.24
N ASP A 81 -8.75 -0.93 -14.51
CA ASP A 81 -9.65 -1.97 -15.05
C ASP A 81 -9.09 -3.39 -14.95
N LYS A 82 -7.77 -3.56 -14.87
CA LYS A 82 -7.10 -4.87 -14.82
C LYS A 82 -7.20 -5.55 -13.46
N PHE A 83 -7.35 -4.80 -12.38
CA PHE A 83 -7.25 -5.35 -11.03
C PHE A 83 -8.32 -4.85 -10.05
N LEU A 84 -9.13 -3.88 -10.45
CA LEU A 84 -10.13 -3.27 -9.59
C LEU A 84 -11.53 -3.34 -10.21
N GLN A 85 -12.52 -3.72 -9.40
CA GLN A 85 -13.93 -3.76 -9.80
C GLN A 85 -14.78 -3.01 -8.76
N LEU A 86 -15.38 -1.91 -9.19
CA LEU A 86 -16.33 -1.12 -8.41
C LEU A 86 -17.76 -1.50 -8.77
N ASN A 87 -18.55 -1.78 -7.74
CA ASN A 87 -19.99 -1.93 -7.86
C ASN A 87 -20.66 -0.77 -7.13
N TYR A 88 -21.71 -0.21 -7.72
CA TYR A 88 -22.49 0.87 -7.12
C TYR A 88 -23.96 0.48 -7.08
N THR A 89 -24.67 1.02 -6.11
CA THR A 89 -26.12 0.89 -5.99
C THR A 89 -26.71 2.27 -5.73
N LEU A 90 -27.66 2.68 -6.57
CA LEU A 90 -28.40 3.91 -6.35
C LEU A 90 -29.40 3.74 -5.20
N HIS A 91 -29.90 4.87 -4.69
CA HIS A 91 -30.96 4.87 -3.70
C HIS A 91 -32.19 4.10 -4.21
N GLN A 92 -32.87 3.35 -3.33
CA GLN A 92 -33.99 2.46 -3.69
C GLN A 92 -35.12 3.18 -4.45
N ILE A 93 -35.29 4.48 -4.23
CA ILE A 93 -36.29 5.29 -4.93
C ILE A 93 -36.07 5.33 -6.45
N CYS A 94 -34.82 5.23 -6.91
CA CYS A 94 -34.47 5.18 -8.33
C CYS A 94 -34.82 3.85 -9.00
N ALA A 95 -35.15 2.82 -8.22
CA ALA A 95 -35.66 1.54 -8.70
C ALA A 95 -37.16 1.35 -8.40
N SER A 96 -37.84 2.41 -7.93
CA SER A 96 -39.24 2.36 -7.53
C SER A 96 -40.18 2.84 -8.65
N THR A 97 -41.48 2.58 -8.50
CA THR A 97 -42.51 3.08 -9.42
C THR A 97 -42.53 4.60 -9.53
N PHE A 98 -42.04 5.33 -8.52
CA PHE A 98 -42.07 6.80 -8.48
C PHE A 98 -41.23 7.51 -9.55
N VAL A 99 -40.31 6.80 -10.21
CA VAL A 99 -39.49 7.34 -11.31
C VAL A 99 -39.89 6.81 -12.68
N THR A 100 -40.94 5.98 -12.74
CA THR A 100 -41.45 5.45 -14.02
C THR A 100 -42.34 6.46 -14.73
N ASP A 101 -42.36 6.38 -16.06
CA ASP A 101 -43.26 7.19 -16.88
C ASP A 101 -44.73 6.89 -16.57
N GLU A 102 -45.07 5.63 -16.23
CA GLU A 102 -46.42 5.22 -15.83
C GLU A 102 -46.95 6.02 -14.62
N TRP A 103 -46.12 6.21 -13.59
CA TRP A 103 -46.50 7.01 -12.43
C TRP A 103 -46.70 8.49 -12.77
N ILE A 104 -45.81 9.03 -13.61
CA ILE A 104 -45.88 10.42 -14.06
C ILE A 104 -47.15 10.64 -14.88
N ASP A 105 -47.48 9.74 -15.79
CA ASP A 105 -48.68 9.76 -16.62
C ASP A 105 -49.95 9.60 -15.77
N TYR A 106 -49.93 8.71 -14.77
CA TYR A 106 -51.02 8.58 -13.82
C TYR A 106 -51.31 9.91 -13.11
N LEU A 107 -50.28 10.58 -12.59
CA LEU A 107 -50.43 11.87 -11.92
C LEU A 107 -50.93 12.96 -12.87
N TYR A 108 -50.49 12.97 -14.12
CA TYR A 108 -50.94 13.90 -15.13
C TYR A 108 -52.44 13.71 -15.45
N ASN A 109 -52.86 12.49 -15.71
CA ASN A 109 -54.24 12.15 -16.06
C ASN A 109 -55.22 12.26 -14.88
N ALA A 110 -54.73 12.06 -13.65
CA ALA A 110 -55.52 12.23 -12.44
C ALA A 110 -55.74 13.70 -12.08
N ARG A 111 -55.21 14.67 -12.82
CA ARG A 111 -55.41 16.10 -12.55
C ARG A 111 -56.87 16.52 -12.82
N PRO A 112 -57.50 17.27 -11.91
CA PRO A 112 -58.81 17.83 -12.17
C PRO A 112 -58.77 18.76 -13.38
N THR A 113 -59.75 18.64 -14.30
CA THR A 113 -59.89 19.52 -15.47
C THR A 113 -60.42 20.93 -15.15
N GLY A 114 -60.61 21.23 -13.86
CA GLY A 114 -61.18 22.49 -13.35
C GLY A 114 -60.16 23.43 -12.72
N THR A 115 -60.55 24.21 -11.72
CA THR A 115 -59.66 25.10 -10.99
C THR A 115 -58.54 24.31 -10.31
N LEU A 116 -57.30 24.60 -10.70
CA LEU A 116 -56.11 24.03 -10.08
C LEU A 116 -56.03 24.50 -8.62
N ASN A 117 -56.28 23.59 -7.68
CA ASN A 117 -55.97 23.85 -6.28
C ASN A 117 -54.44 23.78 -6.14
N SER A 118 -53.83 24.85 -5.61
CA SER A 118 -52.40 24.90 -5.31
C SER A 118 -51.98 23.87 -4.26
N ASP A 119 -52.92 23.42 -3.42
CA ASP A 119 -52.69 22.41 -2.39
C ASP A 119 -52.83 20.97 -2.91
N ASP A 120 -53.20 20.79 -4.18
CA ASP A 120 -53.28 19.46 -4.78
C ASP A 120 -51.88 18.90 -5.06
N PHE A 121 -51.54 17.82 -4.37
CA PHE A 121 -50.24 17.17 -4.53
C PHE A 121 -49.97 16.75 -5.97
N ARG A 122 -50.99 16.46 -6.80
CA ARG A 122 -50.81 16.05 -8.21
C ARG A 122 -50.24 17.19 -9.07
N ASN A 123 -50.40 18.44 -8.63
CA ASN A 123 -49.81 19.59 -9.31
C ASN A 123 -48.31 19.67 -9.02
N ALA A 124 -47.90 19.76 -7.75
CA ALA A 124 -46.49 19.84 -7.35
C ALA A 124 -45.74 18.50 -7.57
N GLY A 125 -46.40 17.39 -7.25
CA GLY A 125 -45.88 16.03 -7.31
C GLY A 125 -45.42 15.63 -8.70
N LEU A 126 -46.15 15.99 -9.77
CA LEU A 126 -45.71 15.71 -11.14
C LEU A 126 -44.30 16.23 -11.40
N PHE A 127 -44.05 17.51 -11.06
CA PHE A 127 -42.74 18.13 -11.25
C PHE A 127 -41.68 17.51 -10.35
N ILE A 128 -42.03 17.17 -9.10
CA ILE A 128 -41.11 16.52 -8.16
C ILE A 128 -40.70 15.14 -8.66
N PHE A 129 -41.65 14.31 -9.11
CA PHE A 129 -41.37 12.96 -9.59
C PHE A 129 -40.66 12.95 -10.96
N GLN A 130 -40.95 13.92 -11.83
CA GLN A 130 -40.17 14.15 -13.05
C GLN A 130 -38.73 14.55 -12.74
N ALA A 131 -38.53 15.49 -11.80
CA ALA A 131 -37.20 15.88 -11.35
C ALA A 131 -36.46 14.70 -10.71
N LEU A 132 -37.15 13.88 -9.93
CA LEU A 132 -36.59 12.68 -9.32
C LEU A 132 -36.13 11.66 -10.37
N ASN A 133 -36.95 11.39 -11.39
CA ASN A 133 -36.57 10.54 -12.52
C ASN A 133 -35.30 11.08 -13.19
N ALA A 134 -35.29 12.38 -13.52
CA ALA A 134 -34.13 13.03 -14.14
C ALA A 134 -32.87 12.92 -13.25
N VAL A 135 -32.98 13.11 -11.94
CA VAL A 135 -31.87 12.93 -11.00
C VAL A 135 -31.36 11.49 -11.02
N CYS A 136 -32.24 10.49 -10.94
CA CYS A 136 -31.86 9.08 -10.97
C CYS A 136 -31.15 8.68 -12.28
N GLN A 137 -31.64 9.16 -13.41
CA GLN A 137 -31.00 8.96 -14.71
C GLN A 137 -29.63 9.64 -14.78
N LEU A 138 -29.56 10.91 -14.34
CA LEU A 138 -28.32 11.67 -14.32
C LEU A 138 -27.29 11.05 -13.38
N SER A 139 -27.69 10.55 -12.20
CA SER A 139 -26.81 9.83 -11.30
C SER A 139 -26.25 8.57 -11.95
N THR A 140 -27.09 7.78 -12.61
CA THR A 140 -26.66 6.58 -13.35
C THR A 140 -25.61 6.92 -14.41
N GLN A 141 -25.91 7.92 -15.25
CA GLN A 141 -25.01 8.35 -16.31
C GLN A 141 -23.71 8.94 -15.77
N THR A 142 -23.80 9.76 -14.73
CA THR A 142 -22.63 10.39 -14.09
C THR A 142 -21.72 9.31 -13.53
N ILE A 143 -22.24 8.36 -12.75
CA ILE A 143 -21.44 7.28 -12.18
C ILE A 143 -20.84 6.41 -13.30
N SER A 144 -21.62 6.03 -14.31
CA SER A 144 -21.11 5.25 -15.45
C SER A 144 -19.97 5.96 -16.19
N ASN A 145 -20.11 7.26 -16.45
CA ASN A 145 -19.10 8.06 -17.12
C ASN A 145 -17.83 8.19 -16.27
N GLN A 146 -17.99 8.46 -14.96
CA GLN A 146 -16.88 8.57 -14.03
C GLN A 146 -16.15 7.23 -13.87
N LEU A 147 -16.88 6.11 -13.80
CA LEU A 147 -16.27 4.77 -13.77
C LEU A 147 -15.49 4.47 -15.05
N THR A 148 -16.03 4.84 -16.22
CA THR A 148 -15.33 4.68 -17.49
C THR A 148 -14.02 5.46 -17.52
N GLN A 149 -14.04 6.71 -17.06
CA GLN A 149 -12.82 7.53 -16.95
C GLN A 149 -11.84 6.97 -15.92
N PHE A 150 -12.34 6.57 -14.75
CA PHE A 150 -11.54 5.99 -13.67
C PHE A 150 -10.82 4.71 -14.13
N TYR A 151 -11.52 3.81 -14.81
CA TYR A 151 -10.94 2.57 -15.33
C TYR A 151 -9.91 2.79 -16.42
N SER A 152 -10.03 3.88 -17.20
CA SER A 152 -8.98 4.28 -18.15
C SER A 152 -7.76 4.94 -17.51
N SER A 153 -7.83 5.28 -16.22
CA SER A 153 -6.70 5.86 -15.48
C SER A 153 -5.76 4.78 -14.95
N GLN A 154 -4.54 5.17 -14.62
CA GLN A 154 -3.48 4.25 -14.22
C GLN A 154 -3.13 4.41 -12.74
N TYR A 155 -2.98 3.27 -12.07
CA TYR A 155 -2.29 3.18 -10.81
C TYR A 155 -0.78 3.20 -11.05
N VAL A 156 -0.05 4.07 -10.34
CA VAL A 156 1.40 4.26 -10.53
C VAL A 156 2.15 3.93 -9.24
N SER A 157 3.09 2.98 -9.29
CA SER A 157 3.98 2.65 -8.18
C SER A 157 5.30 2.06 -8.65
N ALA A 158 6.41 2.50 -8.05
CA ALA A 158 7.74 1.95 -8.30
C ALA A 158 7.99 0.62 -7.57
N SER A 159 7.22 0.34 -6.52
CA SER A 159 7.35 -0.87 -5.71
C SER A 159 5.99 -1.50 -5.40
N VAL A 160 6.01 -2.81 -5.13
CA VAL A 160 4.80 -3.52 -4.78
C VAL A 160 4.25 -2.97 -3.48
N THR A 161 3.01 -2.49 -3.54
CA THR A 161 2.27 -2.05 -2.35
C THR A 161 1.60 -3.25 -1.69
N PRO A 162 1.81 -3.46 -0.38
CA PRO A 162 1.15 -4.55 0.34
C PRO A 162 -0.37 -4.45 0.26
N SER A 163 -1.05 -5.59 0.10
CA SER A 163 -2.52 -5.63 -0.06
C SER A 163 -3.27 -4.94 1.07
N GLU A 164 -2.80 -5.06 2.32
CA GLU A 164 -3.42 -4.42 3.48
C GLU A 164 -3.33 -2.89 3.42
N VAL A 165 -2.18 -2.37 3.01
CA VAL A 165 -1.96 -0.93 2.83
C VAL A 165 -2.85 -0.40 1.71
N PHE A 166 -2.87 -1.11 0.58
CA PHE A 166 -3.72 -0.74 -0.55
C PHE A 166 -5.19 -0.70 -0.13
N GLN A 167 -5.71 -1.76 0.50
CA GLN A 167 -7.10 -1.83 0.96
C GLN A 167 -7.43 -0.73 1.97
N THR A 168 -6.53 -0.46 2.92
CA THR A 168 -6.73 0.59 3.92
C THR A 168 -6.82 1.96 3.26
N GLN A 169 -5.93 2.27 2.32
CA GLN A 169 -5.96 3.54 1.59
C GLN A 169 -7.22 3.67 0.73
N THR A 170 -7.61 2.60 0.02
CA THR A 170 -8.85 2.59 -0.77
C THR A 170 -10.08 2.79 0.12
N GLN A 171 -10.18 2.09 1.24
CA GLN A 171 -11.31 2.24 2.16
C GLN A 171 -11.37 3.64 2.78
N ALA A 172 -10.23 4.19 3.21
CA ALA A 172 -10.16 5.54 3.75
C ALA A 172 -10.58 6.61 2.73
N PHE A 173 -10.27 6.39 1.45
CA PHE A 173 -10.76 7.25 0.37
C PHE A 173 -12.26 7.09 0.15
N VAL A 174 -12.76 5.85 0.04
CA VAL A 174 -14.20 5.57 -0.16
C VAL A 174 -15.05 6.12 0.99
N SER A 175 -14.58 6.02 2.23
CA SER A 175 -15.30 6.53 3.41
C SER A 175 -15.52 8.04 3.43
N GLN A 176 -14.85 8.81 2.56
CA GLN A 176 -15.11 10.25 2.43
C GLN A 176 -16.43 10.53 1.71
N PHE A 177 -17.00 9.54 1.01
CA PHE A 177 -18.19 9.68 0.18
C PHE A 177 -19.43 8.96 0.74
N THR A 178 -19.28 8.23 1.85
CA THR A 178 -20.37 7.54 2.59
C THR A 178 -20.60 8.21 3.93
#